data_AF-A0A7C4WR41-F1
#
_entry.id   AF-A0A7C4WR41-F1
#
_cell.length_a   1.000
_cell.length_b   1.000
_cell.length_c   1.000
_cell.angle_alpha   90.00
_cell.angle_beta   90.00
_cell.angle_gamma   90.00
#
_symmetry.space_group_name_H-M   'P 1'
#
loop_
_entity.id
_entity.type
_entity.pdbx_description
1 polymer ?
#
loop_
_entity_poly.entity_id
_entity_poly.type
_entity_poly.pdbx_seq_one_letter_code
_entity_poly.pdbx_strand_id
1 'polypeptide(L)'
;MTEKPEVEAVAGLVKAIKKSSRGWLEAVIAVSEDGTPIVYENDSITIDPEYIATAVAAICGVISSVMELVNSKDYKRVSIELEDGRKVLIRKYKKYYVVCLTSTNPNLGFVDMLLEAHLSE
;
A
#
# COMPACT_ATOMS: atom_id res chain seq x y z
N MET A 1 -5.93 -11.64 -22.11
CA MET A 1 -6.18 -10.30 -22.69
C MET A 1 -6.93 -9.36 -21.74
N THR A 2 -7.08 -9.69 -20.45
CA THR A 2 -7.90 -8.95 -19.46
C THR A 2 -7.10 -8.02 -18.54
N GLU A 3 -5.77 -8.03 -18.59
CA GLU A 3 -4.91 -7.34 -17.59
C GLU A 3 -4.78 -5.83 -17.80
N LYS A 4 -4.82 -5.36 -19.05
CA LYS A 4 -4.57 -3.95 -19.38
C LYS A 4 -5.56 -2.96 -18.75
N PRO A 5 -6.90 -3.17 -18.81
CA PRO A 5 -7.85 -2.25 -18.18
C PRO A 5 -7.79 -2.29 -16.65
N GLU A 6 -7.39 -3.41 -16.05
CA GLU A 6 -7.27 -3.53 -14.59
C GLU A 6 -6.03 -2.78 -14.07
N VAL A 7 -4.89 -2.92 -14.74
CA VAL A 7 -3.67 -2.17 -14.42
C VAL A 7 -3.90 -0.66 -14.57
N GLU A 8 -4.60 -0.22 -15.62
CA GLU A 8 -4.97 1.19 -15.81
C GLU A 8 -5.88 1.70 -14.67
N ALA A 9 -6.83 0.89 -14.20
CA ALA A 9 -7.68 1.26 -13.07
C ALA A 9 -6.88 1.39 -11.77
N VAL A 10 -5.95 0.48 -11.50
CA VAL A 10 -5.05 0.54 -10.34
C VAL A 10 -4.12 1.75 -10.41
N ALA A 11 -3.61 2.08 -11.60
CA ALA A 11 -2.83 3.30 -11.82
C ALA A 11 -3.64 4.57 -11.52
N GLY A 12 -4.89 4.62 -11.98
CA GLY A 12 -5.82 5.71 -11.65
C GLY A 12 -6.04 5.85 -10.15
N LEU A 13 -6.21 4.73 -9.44
CA LEU A 13 -6.40 4.68 -7.99
C LEU A 13 -5.17 5.20 -7.23
N VAL A 14 -3.96 4.69 -7.54
CA VAL A 14 -2.71 5.11 -6.89
C VAL A 14 -2.50 6.62 -7.04
N LYS A 15 -2.73 7.14 -8.25
CA LYS A 15 -2.65 8.57 -8.53
C LYS A 15 -3.69 9.38 -7.77
N ALA A 16 -4.92 8.89 -7.67
CA ALA A 16 -5.99 9.55 -6.92
C ALA A 16 -5.67 9.63 -5.42
N ILE A 17 -5.16 8.55 -4.82
CA ILE A 17 -4.72 8.51 -3.43
C ILE A 17 -3.58 9.50 -3.20
N LYS A 18 -2.51 9.45 -4.01
CA LYS A 18 -1.36 10.35 -3.86
C LYS A 18 -1.79 11.81 -3.95
N LYS A 19 -2.59 12.17 -4.96
CA LYS A 19 -3.08 13.55 -5.14
C LYS A 19 -3.95 14.01 -3.96
N SER A 20 -4.85 13.15 -3.50
CA SER A 20 -5.78 13.47 -2.41
C SER A 20 -5.13 13.47 -1.03
N SER A 21 -3.93 12.87 -0.89
CA SER A 21 -3.15 12.89 0.35
C SER A 21 -2.65 14.27 0.75
N ARG A 22 -2.59 15.23 -0.17
CA ARG A 22 -2.12 16.61 0.10
C ARG A 22 -0.76 16.68 0.81
N GLY A 23 0.15 15.75 0.48
CA GLY A 23 1.50 15.69 1.05
C GLY A 23 1.62 14.88 2.34
N TRP A 24 0.54 14.27 2.82
CA TRP A 24 0.61 13.33 3.94
C TRP A 24 1.20 11.97 3.57
N LEU A 25 1.19 11.63 2.28
CA LEU A 25 1.85 10.44 1.74
C LEU A 25 3.00 10.88 0.83
N GLU A 26 4.20 10.43 1.13
CA GLU A 26 5.41 10.63 0.31
C GLU A 26 5.43 9.68 -0.89
N ALA A 27 4.89 8.47 -0.72
CA ALA A 27 4.78 7.49 -1.80
C ALA A 27 3.53 6.63 -1.66
N VAL A 28 3.01 6.20 -2.80
CA VAL A 28 1.93 5.21 -2.94
C VAL A 28 2.33 4.24 -4.04
N ILE A 29 2.30 2.94 -3.75
CA ILE A 29 2.75 1.87 -4.65
C ILE A 29 1.69 0.77 -4.64
N ALA A 30 1.25 0.34 -5.82
CA ALA A 30 0.48 -0.89 -5.95
C ALA A 30 1.40 -2.04 -6.36
N VAL A 31 1.26 -3.15 -5.65
CA VAL A 31 2.09 -4.34 -5.74
C VAL A 31 1.17 -5.54 -5.95
N SER A 32 1.49 -6.45 -6.85
CA SER A 32 0.77 -7.73 -6.96
C SER A 32 1.15 -8.68 -5.82
N GLU A 33 0.32 -9.69 -5.59
CA GLU A 33 0.59 -10.68 -4.52
C GLU A 33 1.93 -11.43 -4.67
N ASP A 34 2.45 -11.54 -5.90
CA ASP A 34 3.74 -12.17 -6.19
C ASP A 34 4.96 -11.25 -5.97
N GLY A 35 4.74 -9.99 -5.57
CA GLY A 35 5.82 -9.04 -5.30
C GLY A 35 6.28 -8.24 -6.52
N THR A 36 5.49 -8.20 -7.59
CA THR A 36 5.77 -7.33 -8.74
C THR A 36 5.20 -5.91 -8.50
N PRO A 37 5.99 -4.83 -8.67
CA PRO A 37 5.45 -3.49 -8.66
C PRO A 37 4.60 -3.25 -9.92
N ILE A 38 3.38 -2.75 -9.74
CA ILE A 38 2.44 -2.50 -10.84
C ILE A 38 2.49 -1.04 -11.27
N VAL A 39 2.44 -0.14 -10.29
CA VAL A 39 2.44 1.31 -10.49
C VAL A 39 2.82 1.99 -9.18
N TYR A 40 3.49 3.14 -9.28
CA TYR A 40 3.91 3.93 -8.13
C TYR A 40 3.84 5.42 -8.43
N GLU A 41 3.61 6.19 -7.37
CA GLU A 41 3.67 7.64 -7.33
C GLU A 41 4.48 8.03 -6.10
N ASN A 42 5.56 8.78 -6.27
CA ASN A 42 6.44 9.20 -5.17
C ASN A 42 6.93 10.64 -5.34
N ASP A 43 7.25 11.29 -4.23
CA ASP A 43 7.82 12.66 -4.22
C ASP A 43 9.36 12.64 -4.29
N SER A 44 10.00 11.49 -4.04
CA SER A 44 11.45 11.32 -3.99
C SER A 44 11.93 10.20 -4.92
N ILE A 45 13.05 10.45 -5.60
CA ILE A 45 13.78 9.50 -6.45
C ILE A 45 14.40 8.34 -5.64
N THR A 46 14.50 8.45 -4.31
CA THR A 46 15.22 7.46 -3.48
C THR A 46 14.44 6.18 -3.17
N ILE A 47 13.18 6.08 -3.59
CA ILE A 47 12.33 4.93 -3.32
C ILE A 47 12.41 3.97 -4.50
N ASP A 48 12.90 2.76 -4.26
CA ASP A 48 12.97 1.67 -5.22
C ASP A 48 11.70 0.79 -5.12
N PRO A 49 10.78 0.85 -6.11
CA PRO A 49 9.52 0.11 -6.08
C PRO A 49 9.69 -1.41 -6.08
N GLU A 50 10.70 -1.93 -6.76
CA GLU A 50 10.97 -3.36 -6.90
C GLU A 50 11.38 -3.97 -5.56
N TYR A 51 12.25 -3.29 -4.80
CA TYR A 51 12.61 -3.73 -3.45
C TYR A 51 11.42 -3.66 -2.49
N ILE A 52 10.61 -2.59 -2.56
CA ILE A 52 9.40 -2.48 -1.72
C ILE A 52 8.42 -3.60 -2.04
N ALA A 53 8.18 -3.86 -3.33
CA ALA A 53 7.22 -4.87 -3.75
C ALA A 53 7.60 -6.26 -3.25
N THR A 54 8.88 -6.62 -3.39
CA THR A 54 9.42 -7.89 -2.89
C THR A 54 9.28 -8.00 -1.36
N ALA A 55 9.65 -6.94 -0.62
CA ALA A 55 9.56 -6.94 0.84
C ALA A 55 8.11 -7.04 1.33
N VAL A 56 7.18 -6.34 0.67
CA VAL A 56 5.75 -6.35 1.00
C VAL A 56 5.14 -7.73 0.76
N ALA A 57 5.45 -8.39 -0.35
CA ALA A 57 5.01 -9.76 -0.60
C ALA A 57 5.51 -10.72 0.50
N ALA A 58 6.77 -10.61 0.91
CA ALA A 58 7.32 -11.40 2.00
C ALA A 58 6.60 -11.16 3.35
N ILE A 59 6.38 -9.89 3.71
CA ILE A 59 5.67 -9.51 4.94
C ILE A 59 4.24 -10.03 4.93
N CYS A 60 3.50 -9.81 3.84
CA CYS A 60 2.11 -10.25 3.70
C CYS A 60 1.99 -11.78 3.71
N GLY A 61 2.95 -12.50 3.13
CA GLY A 61 3.03 -13.95 3.20
C GLY A 61 3.18 -14.44 4.64
N VAL A 62 4.10 -13.87 5.41
CA VAL A 62 4.29 -14.20 6.84
C VAL A 62 3.03 -13.91 7.66
N ILE A 63 2.40 -12.75 7.45
CA ILE A 63 1.17 -12.39 8.16
C ILE A 63 0.04 -13.37 7.82
N SER A 64 -0.08 -13.78 6.56
CA SER A 64 -1.09 -14.75 6.13
C SER A 64 -0.89 -16.09 6.84
N SER A 65 0.34 -16.59 6.97
CA SER A 65 0.64 -17.79 7.76
C SER A 65 0.25 -17.63 9.23
N VAL A 66 0.45 -16.45 9.83
CA VAL A 66 -0.01 -16.18 11.20
C VAL A 66 -1.54 -16.22 11.28
N MET A 67 -2.27 -15.67 10.30
CA MET A 67 -3.74 -15.70 10.28
C MET A 67 -4.28 -17.13 10.23
N GLU A 68 -3.66 -17.99 9.41
CA GLU A 68 -3.99 -19.42 9.36
C GLU A 68 -3.82 -20.10 10.72
N LEU A 69 -2.68 -19.84 11.41
CA LEU A 69 -2.39 -20.42 12.72
C LEU A 69 -3.40 -20.02 13.80
N VAL A 70 -3.93 -18.79 13.75
CA VAL A 70 -4.91 -18.29 14.73
C VAL A 70 -6.37 -18.50 14.29
N ASN A 71 -6.61 -19.27 13.21
CA ASN A 71 -7.92 -19.51 12.62
C ASN A 71 -8.69 -18.22 12.30
N SER A 72 -7.97 -17.16 11.91
CA SER A 72 -8.55 -15.92 11.39
C SER A 72 -8.58 -15.99 9.87
N LYS A 73 -9.63 -15.44 9.27
CA LYS A 73 -9.78 -15.45 7.81
C LYS A 73 -8.82 -14.49 7.11
N ASP A 74 -8.57 -13.32 7.70
CA ASP A 74 -7.72 -12.29 7.10
C ASP A 74 -7.30 -11.20 8.11
N TYR A 75 -6.43 -10.29 7.67
CA TYR A 75 -6.06 -9.04 8.34
C TYR A 75 -6.58 -7.82 7.56
N LYS A 76 -7.01 -6.79 8.28
CA LYS A 76 -7.51 -5.55 7.65
C LYS A 76 -6.41 -4.65 7.12
N ARG A 77 -5.30 -4.55 7.85
CA ARG A 77 -4.21 -3.62 7.55
C ARG A 77 -2.91 -3.97 8.26
N VAL A 78 -1.80 -3.56 7.67
CA VAL A 78 -0.48 -3.50 8.31
C VAL A 78 -0.07 -2.04 8.47
N SER A 79 0.55 -1.73 9.61
CA SER A 79 1.08 -0.41 9.93
C SER A 79 2.39 -0.58 10.65
N ILE A 80 3.48 -0.12 10.03
CA ILE A 80 4.84 -0.17 10.58
C ILE A 80 5.26 1.26 10.88
N GLU A 81 5.73 1.51 12.10
CA GLU A 81 6.25 2.81 12.52
C GLU A 81 7.76 2.85 12.31
N LEU A 82 8.25 3.91 11.67
CA LEU A 82 9.67 4.16 11.46
C LEU A 82 10.20 5.09 12.55
N GLU A 83 11.50 5.01 12.83
CA GLU A 83 12.15 5.80 13.89
C GLU A 83 12.04 7.32 13.69
N ASP A 84 11.89 7.76 12.44
CA ASP A 84 11.75 9.17 12.07
C ASP A 84 10.30 9.68 12.09
N GLY A 85 9.37 8.90 12.65
CA GLY A 85 7.96 9.26 12.78
C GLY A 85 7.14 9.09 11.50
N ARG A 86 7.72 8.55 10.42
CA ARG A 86 6.96 8.09 9.24
C ARG A 86 6.34 6.72 9.51
N LYS A 87 5.38 6.34 8.66
CA LYS A 87 4.76 5.01 8.69
C LYS A 87 4.74 4.37 7.31
N VAL A 88 4.95 3.05 7.28
CA VAL A 88 4.63 2.21 6.13
C VAL A 88 3.28 1.56 6.39
N LEU A 89 2.32 1.87 5.54
CA LEU A 89 0.95 1.36 5.61
C LEU A 89 0.74 0.39 4.45
N ILE A 90 0.21 -0.80 4.74
CA ILE A 90 -0.15 -1.79 3.71
C ILE A 90 -1.65 -2.07 3.83
N ARG A 91 -2.34 -2.04 2.69
CA ARG A 91 -3.77 -2.36 2.56
C ARG A 91 -3.96 -3.36 1.42
N LYS A 92 -4.84 -4.34 1.61
CA LYS A 92 -5.32 -5.19 0.52
C LYS A 92 -6.35 -4.40 -0.30
N TYR A 93 -6.29 -4.56 -1.61
CA TYR A 93 -7.26 -4.02 -2.55
C TYR A 93 -7.36 -4.97 -3.74
N LYS A 94 -8.48 -5.72 -3.84
CA LYS A 94 -8.62 -6.84 -4.78
C LYS A 94 -7.44 -7.81 -4.64
N LYS A 95 -6.74 -8.09 -5.75
CA LYS A 95 -5.54 -8.95 -5.84
C LYS A 95 -4.22 -8.18 -5.68
N TYR A 96 -4.27 -6.96 -5.13
CA TYR A 96 -3.12 -6.07 -4.99
C TYR A 96 -2.92 -5.65 -3.55
N TYR A 97 -1.68 -5.34 -3.21
CA TYR A 97 -1.31 -4.60 -2.02
C TYR A 97 -1.06 -3.13 -2.39
N VAL A 98 -1.75 -2.22 -1.71
CA VAL A 98 -1.46 -0.79 -1.77
C VAL A 98 -0.58 -0.43 -0.58
N VAL A 99 0.62 0.05 -0.89
CA VAL A 99 1.66 0.40 0.07
C VAL A 99 1.77 1.91 0.08
N CYS A 100 1.75 2.52 1.26
CA CYS A 100 1.90 3.96 1.43
C CYS A 100 3.01 4.26 2.41
N LEU A 101 3.90 5.18 2.04
CA LEU A 101 4.84 5.81 2.96
C LEU A 101 4.28 7.18 3.33
N THR A 102 4.11 7.44 4.61
CA THR A 102 3.66 8.74 5.09
C THR A 102 4.80 9.75 5.14
N SER A 103 4.48 11.04 5.20
CA SER A 103 5.41 12.04 5.71
C SER A 103 5.63 11.88 7.22
N THR A 104 6.66 12.54 7.75
CA THR A 104 6.98 12.52 9.19
C THR A 104 5.83 13.10 10.02
N ASN A 105 5.43 12.39 11.09
CA ASN A 105 4.35 12.79 11.99
C ASN A 105 3.03 13.10 11.24
N PRO A 106 2.48 12.14 10.47
CA PRO A 106 1.36 12.40 9.60
C PRO A 106 0.04 12.56 10.38
N ASN A 107 -0.94 13.24 9.79
CA ASN A 107 -2.33 13.17 10.28
C ASN A 107 -2.94 11.81 9.93
N LEU A 108 -2.75 10.81 10.81
CA LEU A 108 -3.21 9.44 10.58
C LEU A 108 -4.73 9.32 10.45
N GLY A 109 -5.51 10.13 11.16
CA GLY A 109 -6.97 10.11 11.04
C GLY A 109 -7.41 10.50 9.63
N PHE A 110 -6.78 11.53 9.05
CA PHE A 110 -7.02 11.92 7.66
C PHE A 110 -6.53 10.86 6.67
N VAL A 111 -5.33 10.32 6.88
CA VAL A 111 -4.76 9.28 6.00
C VAL A 111 -5.62 8.02 6.00
N ASP A 112 -6.07 7.56 7.17
CA ASP A 112 -6.94 6.38 7.27
C ASP A 112 -8.29 6.63 6.58
N MET A 113 -8.94 7.78 6.84
CA MET A 113 -10.18 8.15 6.16
C MET A 113 -10.01 8.22 4.63
N LEU A 114 -8.89 8.76 4.17
CA LEU A 114 -8.56 8.85 2.75
C LEU A 114 -8.41 7.46 2.12
N LEU A 115 -7.63 6.58 2.76
CA LEU A 115 -7.40 5.22 2.27
C LEU A 115 -8.70 4.42 2.29
N GLU A 116 -9.50 4.53 3.34
CA GLU A 116 -10.83 3.90 3.40
C GLU A 116 -11.71 4.39 2.23
N ALA A 117 -11.79 5.69 1.96
CA ALA A 117 -12.62 6.22 0.87
C ALA A 117 -12.22 5.73 -0.53
N HIS A 118 -10.98 5.27 -0.72
CA HIS A 118 -10.46 4.80 -2.02
C HIS A 118 -10.37 3.26 -2.11
N LEU A 119 -10.21 2.58 -0.97
CA LEU A 119 -9.89 1.16 -0.91
C LEU A 119 -10.98 0.32 -0.24
N SER A 120 -12.06 0.93 0.24
CA SER A 120 -13.22 0.18 0.72
C SER A 120 -13.93 -0.47 -0.46
N GLU A 121 -13.99 -1.80 -0.42
CA GLU A 121 -14.85 -2.64 -1.25
C GLU A 121 -16.01 -3.17 -0.42
#